data_AF-A0A6J1ZSY6-F1
#
_entry.id   AF-A0A6J1ZSY6-F1
#
_cell.length_a   1.000
_cell.length_b   1.000
_cell.length_c   1.000
_cell.angle_alpha   90.00
_cell.angle_beta   90.00
_cell.angle_gamma   90.00
#
_symmetry.space_group_name_H-M   'P 1'
#
loop_
_entity.id
_entity.type
_entity.pdbx_description
1 polymer ?
#
loop_
_entity_poly.entity_id
_entity_poly.type
_entity_poly.pdbx_seq_one_letter_code
_entity_poly.pdbx_strand_id
1 'polypeptide(L)'
;MCRWHSRRPANNVYVSSRRAVTQSAPEQGGFPPHHLTPPPPPPPPHHHLRHHARPHHLRHQEAGLHAAQGTPCMCPLFSCQWEGHLEVVVPHLRQMHRVDILQGAEIVFLATDMHLPAPADWIIMHSCLGHHFLLVLRKQERHEGHPQFFATMMLIGTPTQADCFTYRLELNRNHRRLKWEATPRSVLECVDSVITDGDCLVLNTSLAQLFSDNGSLAIGIAITAAEVCSAEAEV
;
A
#
# COMPACT_ATOMS: atom_id res chain seq x y z
N MET A 1 -1.39 -8.08 -12.90
CA MET A 1 -2.63 -7.30 -12.67
C MET A 1 -3.24 -7.76 -11.35
N CYS A 2 -2.99 -7.02 -10.27
CA CYS A 2 -3.60 -7.30 -8.98
C CYS A 2 -4.95 -6.58 -8.94
N ARG A 3 -6.04 -7.28 -9.26
CA ARG A 3 -7.41 -6.77 -9.04
C ARG A 3 -8.16 -7.72 -8.14
N TRP A 4 -8.36 -7.31 -6.90
CA TRP A 4 -9.37 -7.90 -6.02
C TRP A 4 -10.37 -6.80 -5.65
N HIS A 5 -11.65 -7.10 -5.88
CA HIS A 5 -12.74 -6.23 -5.46
C HIS A 5 -12.99 -6.48 -3.97
N SER A 6 -12.89 -5.45 -3.13
CA SER A 6 -13.40 -5.52 -1.77
C SER A 6 -14.23 -4.29 -1.42
N ARG A 7 -15.41 -4.57 -0.85
CA ARG A 7 -16.40 -3.59 -0.40
C ARG A 7 -15.84 -2.81 0.80
N ARG A 8 -16.14 -1.52 0.84
CA ARG A 8 -15.80 -0.60 1.94
C ARG A 8 -16.31 -1.14 3.29
N PRO A 9 -15.49 -1.16 4.36
CA PRO A 9 -16.01 -1.06 5.71
C PRO A 9 -16.15 0.43 6.09
N ALA A 10 -17.25 0.74 6.76
CA ALA A 10 -17.53 2.07 7.30
C ALA A 10 -16.56 2.42 8.43
N ASN A 11 -16.13 3.67 8.45
CA ASN A 11 -15.42 4.29 9.57
C ASN A 11 -16.20 4.07 10.88
N ASN A 12 -15.53 3.56 11.91
CA ASN A 12 -16.02 3.67 13.29
C ASN A 12 -14.97 4.39 14.13
N VAL A 13 -15.11 5.70 14.21
CA VAL A 13 -14.38 6.55 15.15
C VAL A 13 -15.20 6.55 16.44
N TYR A 14 -14.72 5.85 17.47
CA TYR A 14 -15.33 5.89 18.80
C TYR A 14 -14.85 7.16 19.54
N VAL A 15 -15.72 8.16 19.65
CA VAL A 15 -15.53 9.30 20.56
C VAL A 15 -16.66 9.29 21.58
N SER A 16 -16.28 9.11 22.84
CA SER A 16 -17.17 9.21 24.00
C SER A 16 -17.34 10.67 24.40
N SER A 17 -18.57 11.13 24.52
CA SER A 17 -18.90 12.31 25.35
C SER A 17 -20.32 12.23 25.89
N ARG A 18 -20.42 12.56 27.18
CA ARG A 18 -21.63 12.47 28.02
C ARG A 18 -22.55 13.69 27.83
N ARG A 19 -23.85 13.39 27.77
CA ARG A 19 -25.06 14.11 28.24
C ARG A 19 -25.20 15.63 28.03
N ALA A 20 -26.32 16.01 27.41
CA ALA A 20 -27.31 16.93 28.01
C ALA A 20 -28.71 16.71 27.43
N VAL A 21 -29.72 16.87 28.28
CA VAL A 21 -31.16 16.71 28.06
C VAL A 21 -31.77 18.04 27.63
N THR A 22 -32.72 18.05 26.68
CA THR A 22 -33.94 18.90 26.72
C THR A 22 -34.98 18.44 25.69
N GLN A 23 -36.24 18.47 26.12
CA GLN A 23 -37.49 18.12 25.42
C GLN A 23 -37.99 19.27 24.53
N SER A 24 -38.77 18.98 23.47
CA SER A 24 -40.19 19.39 23.28
C SER A 24 -40.66 19.56 21.81
N ALA A 25 -41.68 18.75 21.45
CA ALA A 25 -42.91 18.96 20.65
C ALA A 25 -42.95 19.48 19.16
N PRO A 26 -44.00 19.08 18.36
CA PRO A 26 -44.15 19.29 16.90
C PRO A 26 -45.30 20.27 16.51
N GLU A 27 -45.60 20.43 15.20
CA GLU A 27 -46.83 20.92 14.48
C GLU A 27 -46.42 21.77 13.24
N GLN A 28 -47.09 21.89 12.07
CA GLN A 28 -48.30 21.36 11.40
C GLN A 28 -48.28 21.84 9.91
N GLY A 29 -48.88 21.06 8.99
CA GLY A 29 -49.82 21.48 7.90
C GLY A 29 -49.42 22.37 6.70
N GLY A 30 -49.75 21.90 5.47
CA GLY A 30 -49.98 22.77 4.29
C GLY A 30 -49.86 22.09 2.90
N PHE A 31 -50.95 22.06 2.10
CA PHE A 31 -51.15 21.39 0.78
C PHE A 31 -50.75 22.25 -0.47
N PRO A 32 -50.75 21.71 -1.72
CA PRO A 32 -49.92 22.13 -2.88
C PRO A 32 -50.64 23.00 -3.94
N PRO A 33 -49.96 23.37 -5.06
CA PRO A 33 -50.48 22.96 -6.38
C PRO A 33 -49.48 22.75 -7.56
N HIS A 34 -49.89 21.83 -8.44
CA HIS A 34 -49.83 21.71 -9.91
C HIS A 34 -48.64 22.26 -10.77
N HIS A 35 -48.02 21.33 -11.50
CA HIS A 35 -47.06 21.55 -12.60
C HIS A 35 -47.74 21.58 -13.99
N LEU A 36 -47.27 22.48 -14.87
CA LEU A 36 -47.56 22.53 -16.32
C LEU A 36 -46.23 22.37 -17.10
N THR A 37 -46.24 21.54 -18.14
CA THR A 37 -45.10 21.22 -19.03
C THR A 37 -45.17 21.97 -20.38
N PRO A 38 -44.05 22.42 -20.98
CA PRO A 38 -43.99 22.93 -22.36
C PRO A 38 -43.39 21.94 -23.40
N PRO A 39 -43.54 22.22 -24.72
CA PRO A 39 -43.48 21.25 -25.84
C PRO A 39 -42.11 21.12 -26.56
N PRO A 40 -41.94 20.16 -27.51
CA PRO A 40 -40.63 19.76 -28.05
C PRO A 40 -40.13 20.58 -29.27
N PRO A 41 -38.82 20.50 -29.61
CA PRO A 41 -38.17 21.32 -30.64
C PRO A 41 -38.21 20.73 -32.07
N PRO A 42 -37.97 21.57 -33.12
CA PRO A 42 -38.03 21.17 -34.54
C PRO A 42 -36.70 20.62 -35.12
N PRO A 43 -36.72 19.96 -36.31
CA PRO A 43 -35.59 19.22 -36.87
C PRO A 43 -34.59 20.07 -37.71
N PRO A 44 -33.39 19.53 -38.01
CA PRO A 44 -32.25 20.30 -38.54
C PRO A 44 -32.17 20.35 -40.09
N PRO A 45 -31.41 21.29 -40.69
CA PRO A 45 -31.22 21.37 -42.13
C PRO A 45 -29.96 20.65 -42.66
N HIS A 46 -29.99 20.36 -43.96
CA HIS A 46 -29.08 19.52 -44.74
C HIS A 46 -27.71 20.15 -45.08
N HIS A 47 -26.66 19.31 -45.11
CA HIS A 47 -25.29 19.63 -45.53
C HIS A 47 -25.09 19.51 -47.06
N HIS A 48 -24.42 20.50 -47.66
CA HIS A 48 -23.76 20.38 -48.97
C HIS A 48 -22.23 20.39 -48.81
N LEU A 49 -21.55 19.43 -49.46
CA LEU A 49 -20.08 19.29 -49.48
C LEU A 49 -19.40 20.37 -50.33
N ARG A 50 -18.21 20.82 -49.90
CA ARG A 50 -17.20 21.42 -50.78
C ARG A 50 -15.79 21.01 -50.33
N HIS A 51 -15.03 20.42 -51.24
CA HIS A 51 -13.59 20.14 -51.11
C HIS A 51 -12.76 21.43 -51.31
N HIS A 52 -11.62 21.58 -50.62
CA HIS A 52 -10.30 21.91 -51.21
C HIS A 52 -9.18 22.08 -50.15
N ALA A 53 -8.02 21.50 -50.53
CA ALA A 53 -6.62 21.90 -50.30
C ALA A 53 -5.99 21.93 -48.87
N ARG A 54 -4.95 21.10 -48.73
CA ARG A 54 -3.90 21.08 -47.68
C ARG A 54 -3.11 22.40 -47.64
N PRO A 55 -2.74 22.88 -46.43
CA PRO A 55 -1.52 23.63 -46.22
C PRO A 55 -0.44 22.75 -45.55
N HIS A 56 0.79 22.85 -46.05
CA HIS A 56 1.99 22.36 -45.38
C HIS A 56 2.21 23.14 -44.09
N HIS A 57 2.03 22.49 -42.93
CA HIS A 57 2.57 22.97 -41.67
C HIS A 57 3.76 22.09 -41.29
N LEU A 58 4.94 22.71 -41.19
CA LEU A 58 6.10 22.10 -40.56
C LEU A 58 5.69 21.62 -39.17
N ARG A 59 5.68 20.30 -39.00
CA ARG A 59 5.56 19.68 -37.68
C ARG A 59 6.88 19.92 -36.97
N HIS A 60 6.90 20.93 -36.11
CA HIS A 60 7.86 20.98 -35.02
C HIS A 60 7.81 19.63 -34.32
N GLN A 61 8.93 18.92 -34.36
CA GLN A 61 9.12 17.70 -33.63
C GLN A 61 9.25 18.10 -32.15
N GLU A 62 8.10 18.20 -31.47
CA GLU A 62 8.08 18.02 -30.03
C GLU A 62 8.57 16.59 -29.77
N ALA A 63 9.88 16.48 -29.54
CA ALA A 63 10.44 15.40 -28.76
C ALA A 63 9.96 15.58 -27.31
N GLY A 64 8.65 15.41 -27.10
CA GLY A 64 8.09 15.20 -25.80
C GLY A 64 8.67 13.89 -25.31
N LEU A 65 9.54 13.97 -24.32
CA LEU A 65 10.00 12.86 -23.52
C LEU A 65 8.79 12.02 -23.14
N HIS A 66 8.59 10.90 -23.82
CA HIS A 66 7.87 9.78 -23.25
C HIS A 66 8.74 9.27 -22.11
N ALA A 67 8.74 10.00 -20.98
CA ALA A 67 9.16 9.45 -19.71
C ALA A 67 8.35 8.17 -19.56
N ALA A 68 9.04 7.03 -19.53
CA ALA A 68 8.43 5.73 -19.37
C ALA A 68 7.39 5.84 -18.26
N GLN A 69 6.10 5.73 -18.61
CA GLN A 69 5.03 5.73 -17.63
C GLN A 69 5.20 4.45 -16.81
N GLY A 70 5.99 4.55 -15.75
CA GLY A 70 6.30 3.44 -14.87
C GLY A 70 5.02 2.89 -14.28
N THR A 71 5.01 1.57 -14.03
CA THR A 71 3.91 0.89 -13.36
C THR A 71 3.57 1.63 -12.06
N PRO A 72 2.29 2.01 -11.82
CA PRO A 72 1.91 2.65 -10.58
C PRO A 72 2.14 1.72 -9.39
N CYS A 73 2.63 2.29 -8.29
CA CYS A 73 2.73 1.62 -7.01
C CYS A 73 1.36 1.61 -6.33
N MET A 74 0.95 0.45 -5.81
CA MET A 74 -0.15 0.36 -4.86
C MET A 74 0.36 0.66 -3.46
N CYS A 75 -0.50 1.16 -2.58
CA CYS A 75 -0.18 1.22 -1.16
C CYS A 75 0.13 -0.19 -0.63
N PRO A 76 1.24 -0.40 0.11
CA PRO A 76 1.58 -1.68 0.70
C PRO A 76 0.56 -2.22 1.72
N LEU A 77 -0.27 -1.37 2.34
CA LEU A 77 -1.28 -1.80 3.31
C LEU A 77 -2.56 -2.27 2.62
N PHE A 78 -3.11 -3.39 3.10
CA PHE A 78 -4.31 -4.04 2.55
C PHE A 78 -5.55 -3.14 2.59
N SER A 79 -5.67 -2.30 3.62
CA SER A 79 -6.82 -1.43 3.82
C SER A 79 -6.79 -0.15 2.99
N CYS A 80 -5.71 0.12 2.25
CA CYS A 80 -5.49 1.36 1.52
C CYS A 80 -5.57 1.16 0.00
N GLN A 81 -6.42 1.94 -0.66
CA GLN A 81 -6.62 1.89 -2.12
C GLN A 81 -5.80 2.95 -2.86
N TRP A 82 -4.79 3.53 -2.21
CA TRP A 82 -3.97 4.56 -2.83
C TRP A 82 -3.09 3.96 -3.93
N GLU A 83 -2.95 4.71 -5.01
CA GLU A 83 -2.07 4.42 -6.14
C GLU A 83 -1.26 5.67 -6.48
N GLY A 84 0.00 5.50 -6.86
CA GLY A 84 0.85 6.62 -7.24
C GLY A 84 2.20 6.21 -7.78
N HIS A 85 3.04 7.20 -8.11
CA HIS A 85 4.40 6.95 -8.56
C HIS A 85 5.32 6.61 -7.37
N LEU A 86 6.45 5.95 -7.66
CA LEU A 86 7.43 5.54 -6.66
C LEU A 86 7.88 6.69 -5.74
N GLU A 87 8.09 7.88 -6.30
CA GLU A 87 8.57 9.08 -5.59
C GLU A 87 7.63 9.54 -4.47
N VAL A 88 6.34 9.24 -4.58
CA VAL A 88 5.31 9.69 -3.63
C VAL A 88 4.90 8.61 -2.62
N VAL A 89 5.50 7.42 -2.66
CA VAL A 89 5.23 6.32 -1.71
C VAL A 89 5.62 6.70 -0.28
N VAL A 90 6.83 7.22 -0.06
CA VAL A 90 7.28 7.62 1.30
C VAL A 90 6.39 8.73 1.88
N PRO A 91 6.14 9.85 1.16
CA PRO A 91 5.19 10.87 1.62
C PRO A 91 3.82 10.28 1.97
N HIS A 92 3.27 9.41 1.11
CA HIS A 92 1.98 8.76 1.36
C HIS A 92 1.98 7.96 2.67
N LEU A 93 2.96 7.09 2.88
CA LEU A 93 3.06 6.26 4.10
C LEU A 93 3.20 7.11 5.36
N ARG A 94 4.02 8.17 5.32
CA ARG A 94 4.22 9.05 6.49
C ARG A 94 2.97 9.87 6.82
N GLN A 95 2.29 10.39 5.82
CA GLN A 95 1.18 11.33 6.02
C GLN A 95 -0.14 10.61 6.29
N MET A 96 -0.43 9.56 5.53
CA MET A 96 -1.71 8.86 5.59
C MET A 96 -1.71 7.72 6.61
N HIS A 97 -0.56 7.08 6.83
CA HIS A 97 -0.43 5.93 7.72
C HIS A 97 0.46 6.18 8.94
N ARG A 98 1.02 7.39 9.08
CA ARG A 98 1.88 7.80 10.20
C ARG A 98 3.04 6.83 10.45
N VAL A 99 3.59 6.31 9.36
CA VAL A 99 4.70 5.35 9.43
C VAL A 99 5.98 6.09 9.74
N ASP A 100 6.59 5.76 10.87
CA ASP A 100 7.89 6.30 11.26
C ASP A 100 9.03 5.67 10.43
N ILE A 101 10.11 6.42 10.28
CA ILE A 101 11.35 5.96 9.64
C ILE A 101 12.40 5.78 10.74
N LEU A 102 12.81 4.53 10.95
CA LEU A 102 13.93 4.21 11.84
C LEU A 102 15.24 4.23 11.06
N GLN A 103 16.33 4.60 11.74
CA GLN A 103 17.69 4.61 11.20
C GLN A 103 18.59 3.69 12.02
N GLY A 104 19.62 3.14 11.38
CA GLY A 104 20.59 2.24 12.01
C GLY A 104 20.98 1.09 11.08
N ALA A 105 22.10 0.43 11.36
CA ALA A 105 22.53 -0.75 10.58
C ALA A 105 21.66 -1.98 10.88
N GLU A 106 21.27 -2.14 12.14
CA GLU A 106 20.33 -3.15 12.61
C GLU A 106 19.30 -2.48 13.51
N ILE A 107 18.04 -2.88 13.38
CA ILE A 107 16.93 -2.36 14.20
C ILE A 107 16.08 -3.51 14.71
N VAL A 108 15.29 -3.26 15.75
CA VAL A 108 14.26 -4.18 16.22
C VAL A 108 12.90 -3.52 16.06
N PHE A 109 12.01 -4.16 15.31
CA PHE A 109 10.61 -3.78 15.19
C PHE A 109 9.76 -4.56 16.19
N LEU A 110 8.88 -3.89 16.92
CA LEU A 110 7.94 -4.50 17.84
C LEU A 110 6.52 -4.40 17.30
N ALA A 111 6.00 -5.49 16.75
CA ALA A 111 4.60 -5.58 16.34
C ALA A 111 3.72 -5.89 17.55
N THR A 112 2.95 -4.91 18.05
CA THR A 112 2.03 -5.08 19.19
C THR A 112 0.67 -5.60 18.74
N ASP A 113 -0.16 -6.04 19.68
CA ASP A 113 -1.56 -6.41 19.40
C ASP A 113 -1.72 -7.51 18.33
N MET A 114 -0.81 -8.49 18.32
CA MET A 114 -0.81 -9.62 17.38
C MET A 114 -2.08 -10.49 17.42
N HIS A 115 -2.92 -10.29 18.44
CA HIS A 115 -4.22 -10.94 18.61
C HIS A 115 -5.32 -10.35 17.72
N LEU A 116 -5.11 -9.18 17.10
CA LEU A 116 -6.08 -8.57 16.18
C LEU A 116 -6.56 -9.56 15.10
N PRO A 117 -7.85 -9.54 14.72
CA PRO A 117 -8.38 -10.44 13.70
C PRO A 117 -7.72 -10.16 12.34
N ALA A 118 -7.64 -11.19 11.50
CA ALA A 118 -7.25 -11.01 10.10
C ALA A 118 -8.36 -10.30 9.30
N PRO A 119 -8.04 -9.47 8.30
CA PRO A 119 -6.71 -9.03 7.92
C PRO A 119 -6.19 -7.90 8.83
N ALA A 120 -4.90 -7.95 9.16
CA ALA A 120 -4.21 -6.89 9.92
C ALA A 120 -2.78 -6.70 9.40
N ASP A 121 -2.32 -5.46 9.38
CA ASP A 121 -0.98 -5.09 8.90
C ASP A 121 -0.20 -4.35 9.98
N TRP A 122 1.08 -4.69 10.09
CA TRP A 122 2.09 -3.95 10.85
C TRP A 122 3.21 -3.59 9.89
N ILE A 123 3.58 -2.32 9.88
CA ILE A 123 4.63 -1.83 8.98
C ILE A 123 5.57 -0.88 9.70
N ILE A 124 6.81 -0.85 9.25
CA ILE A 124 7.80 0.14 9.66
C ILE A 124 8.73 0.43 8.49
N MET A 125 9.14 1.69 8.34
CA MET A 125 10.19 2.05 7.39
C MET A 125 11.55 2.03 8.09
N HIS A 126 12.54 1.43 7.43
CA HIS A 126 13.92 1.39 7.84
C HIS A 126 14.77 2.11 6.78
N SER A 127 15.54 3.10 7.21
CA SER A 127 16.48 3.81 6.35
C SER A 127 17.90 3.41 6.70
N CYS A 128 18.58 2.82 5.72
CA CYS A 128 19.99 2.43 5.78
C CYS A 128 20.57 2.34 4.36
N LEU A 129 21.89 2.38 4.24
CA LEU A 129 22.60 2.23 2.95
C LEU A 129 22.13 3.23 1.86
N GLY A 130 21.64 4.41 2.25
CA GLY A 130 21.15 5.43 1.31
C GLY A 130 19.75 5.15 0.74
N HIS A 131 19.06 4.10 1.21
CA HIS A 131 17.74 3.70 0.72
C HIS A 131 16.69 3.65 1.85
N HIS A 132 15.43 3.50 1.44
CA HIS A 132 14.31 3.24 2.33
C HIS A 132 13.76 1.85 2.04
N PHE A 133 13.63 1.06 3.09
CA PHE A 133 13.04 -0.27 3.07
C PHE A 133 11.80 -0.28 3.96
N LEU A 134 10.80 -1.05 3.58
CA LEU A 134 9.54 -1.20 4.30
C LEU A 134 9.42 -2.65 4.76
N LEU A 135 9.43 -2.87 6.07
CA LEU A 135 8.96 -4.13 6.61
C LEU A 135 7.44 -4.15 6.49
N VAL A 136 6.90 -5.21 5.92
CA VAL A 136 5.47 -5.51 5.97
C VAL A 136 5.28 -6.84 6.67
N LEU A 137 4.59 -6.82 7.81
CA LEU A 137 4.06 -7.99 8.50
C LEU A 137 2.54 -7.99 8.32
N ARG A 138 2.01 -8.95 7.56
CA ARG A 138 0.59 -9.10 7.28
C ARG A 138 0.04 -10.35 7.95
N LYS A 139 -1.04 -10.22 8.70
CA LYS A 139 -1.88 -11.34 9.14
C LYS A 139 -3.04 -11.49 8.17
N GLN A 140 -3.16 -12.63 7.51
CA GLN A 140 -4.29 -12.93 6.60
C GLN A 140 -4.68 -14.41 6.68
N GLU A 141 -5.92 -14.71 6.31
CA GLU A 141 -6.42 -16.08 6.18
C GLU A 141 -6.24 -16.58 4.74
N ARG A 142 -5.48 -17.66 4.57
CA ARG A 142 -5.45 -18.41 3.29
C ARG A 142 -6.51 -19.50 3.25
N HIS A 143 -6.84 -20.05 4.42
CA HIS A 143 -7.86 -21.07 4.61
C HIS A 143 -8.75 -20.60 5.76
N GLU A 144 -10.04 -20.90 5.65
CA GLU A 144 -11.05 -20.46 6.62
C GLU A 144 -10.64 -20.83 8.05
N GLY A 145 -10.58 -19.82 8.93
CA GLY A 145 -10.24 -20.00 10.34
C GLY A 145 -8.75 -20.28 10.63
N HIS A 146 -7.88 -20.21 9.63
CA HIS A 146 -6.44 -20.46 9.77
C HIS A 146 -5.60 -19.23 9.39
N PRO A 147 -5.57 -18.19 10.25
CA PRO A 147 -4.75 -17.02 9.99
C PRO A 147 -3.26 -17.35 10.09
N GLN A 148 -2.49 -16.76 9.17
CA GLN A 148 -1.04 -16.83 9.12
C GLN A 148 -0.46 -15.41 9.05
N PHE A 149 0.78 -15.27 9.50
CA PHE A 149 1.57 -14.06 9.38
C PHE A 149 2.57 -14.22 8.23
N PHE A 150 2.72 -13.17 7.44
CA PHE A 150 3.63 -13.07 6.30
C PHE A 150 4.50 -11.84 6.51
N ALA A 151 5.81 -12.02 6.56
CA ALA A 151 6.77 -10.94 6.80
C ALA A 151 7.77 -10.83 5.64
N THR A 152 7.87 -9.64 5.05
CA THR A 152 8.81 -9.36 3.95
C THR A 152 9.36 -7.94 4.04
N MET A 153 10.60 -7.75 3.58
CA MET A 153 11.19 -6.42 3.40
C MET A 153 11.07 -6.00 1.94
N MET A 154 10.49 -4.82 1.72
CA MET A 154 10.34 -4.23 0.40
C MET A 154 11.30 -3.03 0.25
N LEU A 155 12.03 -2.93 -0.87
CA LEU A 155 12.77 -1.72 -1.22
C LEU A 155 11.81 -0.70 -1.84
N ILE A 156 11.86 0.55 -1.35
CA ILE A 156 11.27 1.69 -2.05
C ILE A 156 12.24 2.14 -3.15
N GLY A 157 12.23 1.40 -4.26
CA GLY A 157 13.18 1.48 -5.37
C GLY A 157 12.77 0.59 -6.52
N THR A 158 13.60 0.47 -7.56
CA THR A 158 13.37 -0.45 -8.69
C THR A 158 13.75 -1.90 -8.33
N PRO A 159 13.27 -2.91 -9.07
CA PRO A 159 13.70 -4.30 -8.87
C PRO A 159 15.23 -4.46 -9.00
N THR A 160 15.84 -3.81 -10.00
CA THR A 160 17.30 -3.84 -10.19
C THR A 160 18.07 -3.25 -9.01
N GLN A 161 17.55 -2.19 -8.38
CA GLN A 161 18.14 -1.68 -7.14
C GLN A 161 17.96 -2.66 -5.97
N ALA A 162 16.85 -3.39 -5.94
CA ALA A 162 16.55 -4.34 -4.87
C ALA A 162 17.50 -5.54 -4.88
N ASP A 163 17.94 -5.98 -6.07
CA ASP A 163 18.92 -7.04 -6.27
C ASP A 163 20.30 -6.73 -5.63
N CYS A 164 20.58 -5.45 -5.35
CA CYS A 164 21.80 -5.00 -4.68
C CYS A 164 21.79 -5.20 -3.16
N PHE A 165 20.74 -5.78 -2.57
CA PHE A 165 20.61 -5.90 -1.12
C PHE A 165 20.20 -7.30 -0.68
N THR A 166 20.53 -7.64 0.56
CA THR A 166 19.98 -8.79 1.27
C THR A 166 19.45 -8.31 2.61
N TYR A 167 18.30 -8.82 3.02
CA TYR A 167 17.75 -8.56 4.34
C TYR A 167 17.71 -9.83 5.17
N ARG A 168 17.77 -9.65 6.49
CA ARG A 168 17.55 -10.69 7.48
C ARG A 168 16.42 -10.28 8.41
N LEU A 169 15.45 -11.17 8.59
CA LEU A 169 14.46 -11.10 9.67
C LEU A 169 14.79 -12.16 10.71
N GLU A 170 14.75 -11.75 11.98
CA GLU A 170 15.12 -12.63 13.08
C GLU A 170 14.13 -12.54 14.24
N LEU A 171 13.63 -13.70 14.67
CA LEU A 171 12.80 -13.85 15.85
C LEU A 171 13.59 -14.60 16.91
N ASN A 172 13.69 -14.03 18.11
CA ASN A 172 14.41 -14.62 19.22
C ASN A 172 13.56 -14.65 20.48
N ARG A 173 13.39 -15.83 21.09
CA ARG A 173 12.74 -15.98 22.40
C ARG A 173 13.03 -17.35 23.00
N ASN A 174 13.23 -17.43 24.32
CA ASN A 174 13.33 -18.69 25.07
C ASN A 174 14.31 -19.71 24.44
N HIS A 175 15.54 -19.28 24.14
CA HIS A 175 16.57 -20.09 23.46
C HIS A 175 16.18 -20.61 22.06
N ARG A 176 15.10 -20.08 21.46
CA ARG A 176 14.72 -20.33 20.08
C ARG A 176 15.13 -19.13 19.23
N ARG A 177 15.60 -19.45 18.03
CA ARG A 177 15.94 -18.48 17.00
C ARG A 177 15.33 -18.95 15.69
N LEU A 178 14.55 -18.08 15.06
CA LEU A 178 14.12 -18.24 13.68
C LEU A 178 14.73 -17.13 12.87
N LYS A 179 15.35 -17.48 11.75
CA LYS A 179 16.05 -16.56 10.86
C LYS A 179 15.56 -16.77 9.43
N TRP A 180 15.25 -15.67 8.75
CA TRP A 180 14.89 -15.64 7.34
C TRP A 180 15.81 -14.64 6.63
N GLU A 181 16.40 -15.04 5.51
CA GLU A 181 17.26 -14.19 4.68
C GLU A 181 16.81 -14.28 3.23
N ALA A 182 16.69 -13.13 2.57
CA ALA A 182 16.29 -13.03 1.17
C ALA A 182 16.71 -11.67 0.57
N THR A 183 16.59 -11.53 -0.74
CA THR A 183 16.67 -10.25 -1.45
C THR A 183 15.36 -9.48 -1.23
N PRO A 184 15.37 -8.18 -0.88
CA PRO A 184 14.14 -7.42 -0.77
C PRO A 184 13.46 -7.31 -2.13
N ARG A 185 12.12 -7.29 -2.17
CA ARG A 185 11.37 -7.04 -3.42
C ARG A 185 11.12 -5.57 -3.61
N SER A 186 10.95 -5.11 -4.84
CA SER A 186 10.57 -3.71 -5.08
C SER A 186 9.10 -3.48 -4.72
N VAL A 187 8.79 -2.31 -4.14
CA VAL A 187 7.38 -1.90 -3.92
C VAL A 187 6.55 -1.83 -5.23
N LEU A 188 7.19 -1.81 -6.40
CA LEU A 188 6.53 -1.90 -7.70
C LEU A 188 5.89 -3.27 -7.97
N GLU A 189 6.30 -4.31 -7.23
CA GLU A 189 5.87 -5.70 -7.46
C GLU A 189 4.60 -6.09 -6.66
N CYS A 190 4.12 -5.17 -5.82
CA CYS A 190 3.00 -5.34 -4.88
C CYS A 190 3.24 -6.42 -3.81
N VAL A 191 2.90 -6.09 -2.56
CA VAL A 191 3.03 -7.01 -1.41
C VAL A 191 2.21 -8.29 -1.61
N ASP A 192 1.01 -8.19 -2.20
CA ASP A 192 0.14 -9.35 -2.38
C ASP A 192 0.73 -10.40 -3.32
N SER A 193 1.50 -9.98 -4.34
CA SER A 193 2.19 -10.89 -5.24
C SER A 193 3.28 -11.66 -4.48
N VAL A 194 4.12 -10.94 -3.74
CA VAL A 194 5.21 -11.51 -2.91
C VAL A 194 4.66 -12.53 -1.92
N ILE A 195 3.55 -12.20 -1.25
CA ILE A 195 2.88 -13.13 -0.35
C ILE A 195 2.38 -14.34 -1.14
N THR A 196 1.62 -14.14 -2.22
CA THR A 196 1.03 -15.24 -3.01
C THR A 196 2.08 -16.23 -3.49
N ASP A 197 3.22 -15.73 -3.97
CA ASP A 197 4.35 -16.53 -4.48
C ASP A 197 5.11 -17.27 -3.37
N GLY A 198 4.87 -16.92 -2.10
CA GLY A 198 5.54 -17.53 -0.95
C GLY A 198 6.96 -17.01 -0.73
N ASP A 199 7.33 -15.88 -1.35
CA ASP A 199 8.65 -15.26 -1.25
C ASP A 199 8.74 -14.35 -0.01
N CYS A 200 8.44 -14.93 1.16
CA CYS A 200 8.44 -14.22 2.43
C CYS A 200 8.52 -15.19 3.62
N LEU A 201 8.84 -14.65 4.81
CA LEU A 201 8.74 -15.42 6.04
C LEU A 201 7.28 -15.69 6.38
N VAL A 202 6.91 -16.97 6.50
CA VAL A 202 5.55 -17.39 6.88
C VAL A 202 5.55 -17.99 8.27
N LEU A 203 4.66 -17.50 9.14
CA LEU A 203 4.41 -18.05 10.47
C LEU A 203 2.94 -18.42 10.60
N ASN A 204 2.63 -19.65 10.99
CA ASN A 204 1.29 -19.92 11.51
C ASN A 204 1.12 -19.28 12.90
N THR A 205 -0.13 -19.19 13.36
CA THR A 205 -0.43 -18.55 14.65
C THR A 205 0.32 -19.21 15.82
N SER A 206 0.41 -20.55 15.84
CA SER A 206 1.11 -21.28 16.89
C SER A 206 2.61 -20.98 16.93
N LEU A 207 3.27 -20.89 15.78
CA LEU A 207 4.68 -20.55 15.67
C LEU A 207 4.93 -19.10 16.10
N ALA A 208 4.09 -18.16 15.67
CA ALA A 208 4.18 -16.77 16.10
C ALA A 208 4.09 -16.64 17.64
N GLN A 209 3.18 -17.38 18.29
CA GLN A 209 3.04 -17.39 19.75
C GLN A 209 4.30 -17.87 20.49
N LEU A 210 5.10 -18.77 19.90
CA LEU A 210 6.36 -19.20 20.52
C LEU A 210 7.36 -18.04 20.64
N PHE A 211 7.30 -17.06 19.73
CA PHE A 211 8.18 -15.90 19.66
C PHE A 211 7.54 -14.61 20.21
N SER A 212 6.23 -14.56 20.38
CA SER A 212 5.54 -13.40 20.95
C SER A 212 5.59 -13.36 22.47
N ASP A 213 5.72 -12.16 23.03
CA ASP A 213 5.59 -11.88 24.45
C ASP A 213 4.45 -10.89 24.71
N ASN A 214 3.52 -11.28 25.58
CA ASN A 214 2.32 -10.50 25.91
C ASN A 214 1.60 -9.89 24.67
N GLY A 215 1.41 -10.70 23.63
CA GLY A 215 0.75 -10.25 22.39
C GLY A 215 1.60 -9.39 21.46
N SER A 216 2.89 -9.23 21.74
CA SER A 216 3.84 -8.47 20.90
C SER A 216 4.89 -9.39 20.28
N LEU A 217 5.23 -9.20 19.01
CA LEU A 217 6.28 -9.94 18.30
C LEU A 217 7.45 -9.00 17.98
N ALA A 218 8.63 -9.31 18.53
CA ALA A 218 9.86 -8.58 18.23
C ALA A 218 10.55 -9.21 17.01
N ILE A 219 10.89 -8.39 16.02
CA ILE A 219 11.54 -8.78 14.77
C ILE A 219 12.84 -7.98 14.65
N GLY A 220 13.97 -8.65 14.74
CA GLY A 220 15.27 -8.09 14.38
C GLY A 220 15.37 -7.96 12.86
N ILE A 221 15.84 -6.81 12.40
CA ILE A 221 15.98 -6.46 10.98
C ILE A 221 17.41 -6.03 10.74
N ALA A 222 18.07 -6.66 9.77
CA ALA A 222 19.38 -6.24 9.26
C ALA A 222 19.33 -6.20 7.74
N ILE A 223 20.02 -5.22 7.14
CA ILE A 223 20.13 -5.07 5.69
C ILE A 223 21.60 -4.91 5.33
N THR A 224 22.06 -5.67 4.35
CA THR A 224 23.42 -5.63 3.83
C THR A 224 23.41 -5.42 2.33
N ALA A 225 24.47 -4.81 1.79
CA ALA A 225 24.68 -4.83 0.35
C ALA A 225 24.95 -6.28 -0.11
N ALA A 226 24.38 -6.68 -1.25
CA ALA A 226 24.69 -7.93 -1.90
C ALA A 226 26.04 -7.80 -2.62
N GLU A 227 26.85 -8.85 -2.61
CA GLU A 227 28.20 -8.83 -3.17
C GLU A 227 28.22 -8.46 -4.67
N VAL A 228 27.11 -8.66 -5.38
CA VAL A 228 26.94 -8.44 -6.82
C VAL A 228 27.01 -6.96 -7.23
N CYS A 229 26.60 -6.00 -6.38
CA CYS A 229 26.63 -4.58 -6.73
C CYS A 229 27.90 -3.83 -6.28
N SER A 230 28.86 -4.53 -5.66
CA SER A 230 30.14 -3.94 -5.22
C SER A 230 31.09 -3.62 -6.39
N ALA A 231 30.84 -4.18 -7.58
CA ALA A 231 31.76 -4.15 -8.71
C ALA A 231 31.54 -2.97 -9.68
N GLU A 232 30.44 -2.22 -9.59
CA GLU A 232 30.17 -1.07 -10.48
C GLU A 232 30.60 0.28 -9.89
N ALA A 233 31.16 0.31 -8.67
CA ALA A 233 31.63 1.54 -8.03
C ALA A 233 33.14 1.81 -8.22
N GLU A 234 33.89 0.92 -8.88
CA GLU A 234 35.29 1.12 -9.25
C GLU A 234 35.53 0.92 -10.76
N VAL A 235 35.01 1.84 -11.59
CA VAL A 235 35.53 2.08 -12.96
C VAL A 235 35.52 3.57 -13.27
#